data_AF-A0A3N1MDT3-F1
#
_entry.id   AF-A0A3N1MDT3-F1
#
_cell.length_a   1.000
_cell.length_b   1.000
_cell.length_c   1.000
_cell.angle_alpha   90.00
_cell.angle_beta   90.00
_cell.angle_gamma   90.00
#
_symmetry.space_group_name_H-M   'P 1'
#
loop_
_entity.id
_entity.type
_entity.pdbx_description
1 polymer ?
#
loop_
_entity_poly.entity_id
_entity_poly.type
_entity_poly.pdbx_seq_one_letter_code
_entity_poly.pdbx_strand_id
1 'polypeptide(L)'
;MDGNELELLETPFSPRAEIEAQYRDYIARQGLPAAMGFALALPEGWAVETIRVAKGPGPASPILPLARCRPVADDALGRQESADVVVWAVFLPREMHGRDWLRGWLDRQGYDTIAMRDLPSANGIMGDALATRELDGELRLHRMLTVKDGDILYLLDGRAPLGPDSDAAALQEIFLMAALRFRLLAPSGRPFAEGFDWTVLAGQGRVRFLASELWIDRTGGGSGPGTARILDNLQGEMVAGTLIAVLGQPGGDAEAITGITLDRLATLGFEISPEAELVAEDPTPERTLAVHRRAVSQDGAPLLVLSASASIGGLPVSLVLLSATEEAAFEAWAINMRAFEIAVHSLGAAP
;
A
#
# COMPACT_ATOMS: atom_id res chain seq x y z
N MET A 1 22.66 -29.54 5.15
CA MET A 1 22.18 -28.65 4.10
C MET A 1 23.06 -27.42 4.17
N ASP A 2 24.05 -27.33 3.29
CA ASP A 2 24.80 -26.09 3.12
C ASP A 2 23.82 -25.02 2.65
N GLY A 3 23.83 -23.88 3.35
CA GLY A 3 22.76 -22.88 3.32
C GLY A 3 22.70 -22.13 2.01
N ASN A 4 21.89 -22.61 1.07
CA ASN A 4 21.31 -21.74 0.05
C ASN A 4 20.29 -20.85 0.78
N GLU A 5 20.72 -19.65 1.15
CA GLU A 5 19.86 -18.62 1.70
C GLU A 5 18.78 -18.31 0.65
N LEU A 6 17.51 -18.48 1.03
CA LEU A 6 16.40 -18.17 0.12
C LEU A 6 16.37 -16.66 -0.07
N GLU A 7 16.46 -16.21 -1.32
CA GLU A 7 16.36 -14.80 -1.68
C GLU A 7 15.19 -14.57 -2.63
N LEU A 8 14.61 -13.35 -2.60
CA LEU A 8 13.54 -12.96 -3.50
C LEU A 8 14.08 -12.75 -4.92
N LEU A 9 13.64 -13.59 -5.86
CA LEU A 9 14.02 -13.48 -7.26
C LEU A 9 13.35 -12.23 -7.89
N GLU A 10 14.13 -11.20 -8.18
CA GLU A 10 13.60 -9.93 -8.70
C GLU A 10 13.39 -9.90 -10.21
N THR A 11 14.18 -10.68 -10.94
CA THR A 11 14.14 -10.81 -12.40
C THR A 11 14.16 -12.30 -12.78
N PRO A 12 13.50 -12.71 -13.86
CA PRO A 12 13.60 -14.09 -14.34
C PRO A 12 15.06 -14.47 -14.57
N PHE A 13 15.43 -15.71 -14.22
CA PHE A 13 16.77 -16.23 -14.50
C PHE A 13 16.83 -16.86 -15.89
N SER A 14 15.71 -17.39 -16.39
CA SER A 14 15.62 -17.98 -17.72
C SER A 14 15.77 -16.91 -18.81
N PRO A 15 16.46 -17.23 -19.93
CA PRO A 15 16.52 -16.33 -21.08
C PRO A 15 15.13 -15.98 -21.61
N ARG A 16 14.96 -14.74 -22.09
CA ARG A 16 13.69 -14.25 -22.65
C ARG A 16 13.07 -15.18 -23.70
N ALA A 17 13.88 -15.75 -24.60
CA ALA A 17 13.39 -16.66 -25.64
C ALA A 17 12.78 -17.94 -25.05
N GLU A 18 13.33 -18.45 -23.95
CA GLU A 18 12.78 -19.61 -23.24
C GLU A 18 11.48 -19.25 -22.53
N ILE A 19 11.44 -18.08 -21.88
CA ILE A 19 10.21 -17.56 -21.25
C ILE A 19 9.08 -17.42 -22.28
N GLU A 20 9.36 -16.84 -23.45
CA GLU A 20 8.39 -16.68 -24.53
C GLU A 20 7.93 -18.03 -25.10
N ALA A 21 8.84 -19.03 -25.14
CA ALA A 21 8.50 -20.38 -25.56
C ALA A 21 7.63 -21.13 -24.53
N GLN A 22 7.91 -20.96 -23.23
CA GLN A 22 7.31 -21.76 -22.15
C GLN A 22 6.07 -21.14 -21.53
N TYR A 23 5.90 -19.81 -21.54
CA TYR A 23 4.79 -19.13 -20.86
C TYR A 23 3.72 -18.63 -21.84
N ARG A 24 2.46 -18.68 -21.40
CA ARG A 24 1.28 -18.17 -22.14
C ARG A 24 0.45 -17.26 -21.25
N ASP A 25 -0.18 -16.25 -21.84
CA ASP A 25 -1.18 -15.44 -21.13
C ASP A 25 -2.49 -16.22 -21.04
N TYR A 26 -2.99 -16.38 -19.83
CA TYR A 26 -4.30 -16.95 -19.54
C TYR A 26 -5.26 -15.87 -19.11
N ILE A 27 -6.52 -15.96 -19.58
CA ILE A 27 -7.57 -15.00 -19.27
C ILE A 27 -8.60 -15.65 -18.34
N ALA A 28 -8.73 -15.13 -17.13
CA ALA A 28 -9.74 -15.52 -16.15
C ALA A 28 -10.89 -14.51 -16.17
N ARG A 29 -12.03 -14.89 -16.75
CA ARG A 29 -13.25 -14.03 -16.77
C ARG A 29 -14.55 -14.79 -16.61
N GLN A 30 -14.57 -16.08 -16.96
CA GLN A 30 -15.79 -16.87 -16.91
C GLN A 30 -16.20 -17.13 -15.46
N GLY A 31 -17.44 -16.83 -15.10
CA GLY A 31 -17.95 -17.03 -13.74
C GLY A 31 -17.55 -15.97 -12.72
N LEU A 32 -16.79 -14.95 -13.13
CA LEU A 32 -16.43 -13.80 -12.31
C LEU A 32 -17.30 -12.57 -12.66
N PRO A 33 -17.52 -11.64 -11.71
CA PRO A 33 -18.02 -10.31 -12.01
C PRO A 33 -17.16 -9.63 -13.08
N ALA A 34 -17.78 -8.83 -13.95
CA ALA A 34 -17.10 -8.23 -15.10
C ALA A 34 -15.87 -7.39 -14.70
N ALA A 35 -15.94 -6.65 -13.59
CA ALA A 35 -14.84 -5.82 -13.07
C ALA A 35 -13.67 -6.63 -12.47
N MET A 36 -13.82 -7.95 -12.29
CA MET A 36 -12.85 -8.82 -11.63
C MET A 36 -12.18 -9.80 -12.58
N GLY A 37 -12.42 -9.66 -13.88
CA GLY A 37 -11.67 -10.43 -14.87
C GLY A 37 -10.21 -9.97 -14.91
N PHE A 38 -9.28 -10.92 -15.02
CA PHE A 38 -7.84 -10.66 -15.11
C PHE A 38 -7.16 -11.55 -16.14
N ALA A 39 -5.92 -11.21 -16.47
CA ALA A 39 -4.99 -12.08 -17.17
C ALA A 39 -3.69 -12.20 -16.38
N LEU A 40 -3.00 -13.33 -16.52
CA LEU A 40 -1.66 -13.57 -16.01
C LEU A 40 -0.90 -14.51 -16.94
N ALA A 41 0.42 -14.57 -16.82
CA ALA A 41 1.21 -15.59 -17.52
C ALA A 41 1.46 -16.82 -16.66
N LEU A 42 1.31 -18.00 -17.24
CA LEU A 42 1.61 -19.27 -16.61
C LEU A 42 2.38 -20.16 -17.60
N PRO A 43 3.13 -21.17 -17.11
CA PRO A 43 3.75 -22.15 -17.99
C PRO A 43 2.71 -22.89 -18.85
N GLU A 44 3.13 -23.33 -20.03
CA GLU A 44 2.33 -24.21 -20.88
C GLU A 44 1.94 -25.49 -20.12
N GLY A 45 0.74 -26.01 -20.40
CA GLY A 45 0.20 -27.16 -19.68
C GLY A 45 -0.45 -26.82 -18.32
N TRP A 46 -0.52 -25.54 -17.93
CA TRP A 46 -1.34 -25.09 -16.80
C TRP A 46 -2.81 -24.86 -17.19
N ALA A 47 -3.70 -25.09 -16.22
CA ALA A 47 -5.11 -24.74 -16.32
C ALA A 47 -5.48 -23.65 -15.30
N VAL A 48 -6.43 -22.80 -15.67
CA VAL A 48 -7.02 -21.79 -14.80
C VAL A 48 -8.45 -22.19 -14.47
N GLU A 49 -8.70 -22.50 -13.21
CA GLU A 49 -10.00 -22.82 -12.66
C GLU A 49 -10.58 -21.58 -11.97
N THR A 50 -11.55 -20.92 -12.60
CA THR A 50 -12.24 -19.79 -11.98
C THR A 50 -13.26 -20.27 -10.96
N ILE A 51 -13.29 -19.61 -9.81
CA ILE A 51 -14.22 -19.91 -8.72
C ILE A 51 -15.42 -18.98 -8.90
N ARG A 52 -16.59 -19.59 -9.14
CA ARG A 52 -17.81 -18.82 -9.42
C ARG A 52 -18.21 -18.02 -8.18
N VAL A 53 -18.14 -16.70 -8.31
CA VAL A 53 -18.55 -15.75 -7.27
C VAL A 53 -19.74 -14.93 -7.76
N ALA A 54 -20.83 -14.91 -6.99
CA ALA A 54 -22.05 -14.20 -7.38
C ALA A 54 -21.89 -12.67 -7.30
N LYS A 55 -21.06 -12.20 -6.37
CA LYS A 55 -20.72 -10.80 -6.13
C LYS A 55 -19.24 -10.73 -5.77
N GLY A 56 -18.64 -9.56 -6.00
CA GLY A 56 -17.29 -9.25 -5.53
C GLY A 56 -17.18 -9.25 -4.00
N PRO A 57 -15.96 -9.18 -3.44
CA PRO A 57 -15.78 -9.09 -2.01
C PRO A 57 -16.37 -7.78 -1.48
N GLY A 58 -16.75 -7.79 -0.22
CA GLY A 58 -17.35 -6.66 0.48
C GLY A 58 -17.38 -6.92 1.98
N PRO A 59 -18.02 -6.06 2.79
CA PRO A 59 -17.96 -6.16 4.25
C PRO A 59 -18.37 -7.54 4.82
N ALA A 60 -19.37 -8.19 4.20
CA ALA A 60 -19.87 -9.49 4.65
C ALA A 60 -19.00 -10.69 4.19
N SER A 61 -18.14 -10.48 3.20
CA SER A 61 -17.25 -11.51 2.63
C SER A 61 -16.01 -10.80 2.09
N PRO A 62 -15.10 -10.37 2.99
CA PRO A 62 -14.05 -9.43 2.64
C PRO A 62 -12.93 -10.06 1.83
N ILE A 63 -12.82 -11.39 1.80
CA ILE A 63 -11.79 -12.11 1.05
C ILE A 63 -12.48 -13.22 0.26
N LEU A 64 -12.25 -13.25 -1.05
CA LEU A 64 -12.81 -14.26 -1.95
C LEU A 64 -11.72 -14.80 -2.88
N PRO A 65 -11.59 -16.13 -3.02
CA PRO A 65 -10.73 -16.68 -4.06
C PRO A 65 -11.42 -16.51 -5.43
N LEU A 66 -10.71 -15.98 -6.40
CA LEU A 66 -11.21 -15.77 -7.77
C LEU A 66 -10.81 -16.90 -8.71
N ALA A 67 -9.58 -17.38 -8.61
CA ALA A 67 -9.13 -18.51 -9.42
C ALA A 67 -8.03 -19.31 -8.73
N ARG A 68 -7.93 -20.58 -9.11
CA ARG A 68 -6.80 -21.44 -8.82
C ARG A 68 -6.18 -21.91 -10.14
N CYS A 69 -4.89 -21.70 -10.27
CA CYS A 69 -4.11 -22.10 -11.43
C CYS A 69 -3.20 -23.25 -11.03
N ARG A 70 -3.19 -24.33 -11.81
CA ARG A 70 -2.40 -25.53 -11.51
C ARG A 70 -1.92 -26.22 -12.79
N PRO A 71 -0.76 -26.90 -12.77
CA PRO A 71 -0.31 -27.73 -13.87
C PRO A 71 -1.27 -28.92 -14.07
N VAL A 72 -1.69 -29.17 -15.31
CA VAL A 72 -2.57 -30.29 -15.68
C VAL A 72 -1.96 -31.25 -16.69
N ALA A 73 -1.00 -30.80 -17.51
CA ALA A 73 -0.20 -31.69 -18.34
C ALA A 73 0.87 -32.40 -17.50
N ASP A 74 1.26 -33.61 -17.92
CA ASP A 74 2.20 -34.45 -17.18
C ASP A 74 3.63 -33.87 -17.17
N ASP A 75 3.99 -33.12 -18.21
CA ASP A 75 5.28 -32.46 -18.41
C ASP A 75 5.27 -30.96 -18.08
N ALA A 76 4.15 -30.44 -17.53
CA ALA A 76 4.06 -29.03 -17.18
C ALA A 76 5.06 -28.65 -16.08
N LEU A 77 5.76 -27.53 -16.26
CA LEU A 77 6.66 -26.97 -15.26
C LEU A 77 5.91 -26.74 -13.93
N GLY A 78 6.49 -27.12 -12.79
CA GLY A 78 5.86 -27.02 -11.46
C GLY A 78 4.93 -28.18 -11.11
N ARG A 79 4.72 -29.17 -12.00
CA ARG A 79 3.86 -30.34 -11.76
C ARG A 79 4.43 -31.26 -10.69
N GLN A 80 5.73 -31.55 -10.73
CA GLN A 80 6.38 -32.47 -9.78
C GLN A 80 6.35 -31.90 -8.36
N GLU A 81 6.51 -30.57 -8.27
CA GLU A 81 6.51 -29.81 -7.03
C GLU A 81 5.09 -29.48 -6.57
N SER A 82 4.04 -29.89 -7.27
CA SER A 82 2.64 -29.54 -6.93
C SER A 82 2.42 -28.04 -6.74
N ALA A 83 3.06 -27.22 -7.58
CA ALA A 83 2.93 -25.76 -7.53
C ALA A 83 1.51 -25.33 -7.92
N ASP A 84 1.00 -24.30 -7.25
CA ASP A 84 -0.24 -23.62 -7.66
C ASP A 84 -0.14 -22.10 -7.49
N VAL A 85 -0.95 -21.37 -8.25
CA VAL A 85 -1.13 -19.92 -8.11
C VAL A 85 -2.59 -19.67 -7.78
N VAL A 86 -2.85 -19.04 -6.65
CA VAL A 86 -4.21 -18.63 -6.24
C VAL A 86 -4.33 -17.13 -6.36
N VAL A 87 -5.38 -16.67 -7.04
CA VAL A 87 -5.72 -15.25 -7.12
C VAL A 87 -6.89 -14.99 -6.19
N TRP A 88 -6.67 -14.12 -5.21
CA TRP A 88 -7.68 -13.66 -4.28
C TRP A 88 -8.09 -12.22 -4.60
N ALA A 89 -9.33 -11.88 -4.29
CA ALA A 89 -9.79 -10.50 -4.19
C ALA A 89 -10.16 -10.18 -2.75
N VAL A 90 -9.69 -9.03 -2.28
CA VAL A 90 -9.82 -8.54 -0.92
C VAL A 90 -10.51 -7.19 -0.96
N PHE A 91 -11.55 -7.02 -0.16
CA PHE A 91 -12.18 -5.73 0.08
C PHE A 91 -11.35 -4.91 1.07
N LEU A 92 -10.92 -3.73 0.63
CA LEU A 92 -10.22 -2.72 1.41
C LEU A 92 -11.21 -1.60 1.74
N PRO A 93 -11.76 -1.54 2.97
CA PRO A 93 -12.68 -0.47 3.35
C PRO A 93 -12.01 0.88 3.55
N ARG A 94 -10.68 0.88 3.75
CA ARG A 94 -9.87 2.07 4.03
C ARG A 94 -8.71 2.16 3.05
N GLU A 95 -8.34 3.39 2.72
CA GLU A 95 -7.18 3.64 1.86
C GLU A 95 -5.87 3.29 2.58
N MET A 96 -5.16 2.27 2.08
CA MET A 96 -3.82 1.87 2.52
C MET A 96 -3.00 1.35 1.33
N HIS A 97 -1.68 1.27 1.48
CA HIS A 97 -0.81 0.61 0.50
C HIS A 97 -1.06 -0.90 0.45
N GLY A 98 -0.89 -1.49 -0.73
CA GLY A 98 -0.96 -2.95 -0.88
C GLY A 98 0.17 -3.65 -0.11
N ARG A 99 1.36 -3.04 -0.07
CA ARG A 99 2.49 -3.48 0.76
C ARG A 99 2.11 -3.61 2.24
N ASP A 100 1.54 -2.56 2.82
CA ASP A 100 1.25 -2.57 4.25
C ASP A 100 0.12 -3.55 4.58
N TRP A 101 -0.87 -3.67 3.69
CA TRP A 101 -1.87 -4.74 3.83
C TRP A 101 -1.23 -6.14 3.82
N LEU A 102 -0.29 -6.40 2.90
CA LEU A 102 0.40 -7.68 2.80
C LEU A 102 1.26 -7.97 4.03
N ARG A 103 1.98 -6.98 4.58
CA ARG A 103 2.74 -7.12 5.83
C ARG A 103 1.84 -7.56 6.99
N GLY A 104 0.74 -6.84 7.20
CA GLY A 104 -0.22 -7.18 8.25
C GLY A 104 -0.91 -8.53 8.01
N TRP A 105 -1.13 -8.92 6.75
CA TRP A 105 -1.66 -10.24 6.40
C TRP A 105 -0.68 -11.36 6.70
N LEU A 106 0.59 -11.24 6.28
CA LEU A 106 1.64 -12.23 6.50
C LEU A 106 1.83 -12.51 8.00
N ASP A 107 1.95 -11.45 8.81
CA ASP A 107 2.10 -11.54 10.26
C ASP A 107 0.90 -12.24 10.92
N ARG A 108 -0.33 -11.77 10.65
CA ARG A 108 -1.56 -12.35 11.23
C ARG A 108 -1.81 -13.80 10.81
N GLN A 109 -1.30 -14.21 9.66
CA GLN A 109 -1.44 -15.57 9.16
C GLN A 109 -0.26 -16.48 9.57
N GLY A 110 0.73 -15.96 10.30
CA GLY A 110 1.87 -16.73 10.79
C GLY A 110 2.80 -17.19 9.66
N TYR A 111 3.06 -16.31 8.69
CA TYR A 111 4.09 -16.56 7.67
C TYR A 111 5.46 -16.10 8.18
N ASP A 112 6.48 -16.92 7.92
CA ASP A 112 7.87 -16.53 8.09
C ASP A 112 8.31 -15.77 6.83
N THR A 113 8.31 -14.44 6.91
CA THR A 113 8.70 -13.58 5.78
C THR A 113 10.21 -13.64 5.60
N ILE A 114 10.65 -14.08 4.41
CA ILE A 114 12.07 -14.16 4.05
C ILE A 114 12.54 -12.80 3.51
N ALA A 115 11.79 -12.25 2.55
CA ALA A 115 12.12 -11.00 1.90
C ALA A 115 10.86 -10.32 1.39
N MET A 116 10.89 -9.00 1.33
CA MET A 116 9.81 -8.19 0.78
C MET A 116 10.37 -7.00 0.01
N ARG A 117 9.77 -6.71 -1.14
CA ARG A 117 10.12 -5.59 -1.99
C ARG A 117 8.92 -4.70 -2.27
N ASP A 118 9.21 -3.42 -2.39
CA ASP A 118 8.25 -2.37 -2.71
C ASP A 118 8.18 -2.15 -4.22
N LEU A 119 6.97 -2.17 -4.77
CA LEU A 119 6.72 -1.95 -6.19
C LEU A 119 5.78 -0.75 -6.37
N PRO A 120 6.30 0.43 -6.80
CA PRO A 120 5.47 1.59 -7.07
C PRO A 120 4.40 1.32 -8.12
N SER A 121 3.19 1.85 -7.91
CA SER A 121 2.07 1.79 -8.85
C SER A 121 1.28 3.10 -8.85
N ALA A 122 0.36 3.25 -9.82
CA ALA A 122 -0.53 4.41 -9.87
C ALA A 122 -1.43 4.56 -8.61
N ASN A 123 -1.68 3.45 -7.90
CA ASN A 123 -2.61 3.39 -6.76
C ASN A 123 -1.89 3.25 -5.41
N GLY A 124 -0.58 3.53 -5.35
CA GLY A 124 0.26 3.38 -4.16
C GLY A 124 1.35 2.31 -4.33
N ILE A 125 1.90 1.84 -3.22
CA ILE A 125 2.98 0.86 -3.19
C ILE A 125 2.38 -0.56 -3.09
N MET A 126 2.72 -1.40 -4.05
CA MET A 126 2.43 -2.84 -4.02
C MET A 126 3.53 -3.57 -3.25
N GLY A 127 3.18 -4.65 -2.55
CA GLY A 127 4.15 -5.56 -1.95
C GLY A 127 4.38 -6.80 -2.81
N ASP A 128 5.65 -7.21 -2.96
CA ASP A 128 6.10 -8.49 -3.52
C ASP A 128 6.93 -9.19 -2.44
N ALA A 129 6.40 -10.25 -1.84
CA ALA A 129 6.99 -10.93 -0.70
C ALA A 129 7.32 -12.38 -1.01
N LEU A 130 8.47 -12.84 -0.54
CA LEU A 130 8.83 -14.24 -0.40
C LEU A 130 8.66 -14.63 1.07
N ALA A 131 7.91 -15.70 1.32
CA ALA A 131 7.66 -16.19 2.66
C ALA A 131 7.59 -17.71 2.68
N THR A 132 7.69 -18.29 3.87
CA THR A 132 7.39 -19.70 4.10
C THR A 132 6.31 -19.86 5.14
N ARG A 133 5.61 -20.99 5.09
CA ARG A 133 4.62 -21.38 6.10
C ARG A 133 4.49 -22.88 6.15
N GLU A 134 4.43 -23.43 7.36
CA GLU A 134 4.07 -24.84 7.55
C GLU A 134 2.54 -24.99 7.48
N LEU A 135 2.08 -25.86 6.60
CA LEU A 135 0.67 -26.20 6.41
C LEU A 135 0.52 -27.72 6.41
N ASP A 136 -0.31 -28.25 7.30
CA ASP A 136 -0.54 -29.70 7.45
C ASP A 136 0.74 -30.54 7.60
N GLY A 137 1.78 -29.99 8.24
CA GLY A 137 3.08 -30.63 8.46
C GLY A 137 4.06 -30.52 7.28
N GLU A 138 3.71 -29.76 6.24
CA GLU A 138 4.54 -29.52 5.07
C GLU A 138 4.97 -28.05 5.01
N LEU A 139 6.28 -27.80 4.95
CA LEU A 139 6.81 -26.46 4.71
C LEU A 139 6.53 -26.07 3.26
N ARG A 140 5.90 -24.92 3.04
CA ARG A 140 5.61 -24.39 1.71
C ARG A 140 6.30 -23.06 1.50
N LEU A 141 6.84 -22.87 0.30
CA LEU A 141 7.29 -21.58 -0.21
C LEU A 141 6.09 -20.83 -0.76
N HIS A 142 6.03 -19.53 -0.48
CA HIS A 142 5.03 -18.60 -0.99
C HIS A 142 5.71 -17.38 -1.61
N ARG A 143 5.26 -17.00 -2.81
CA ARG A 143 5.51 -15.68 -3.37
C ARG A 143 4.19 -14.95 -3.53
N MET A 144 4.07 -13.81 -2.85
CA MET A 144 2.83 -13.04 -2.76
C MET A 144 3.00 -11.66 -3.37
N LEU A 145 2.15 -11.32 -4.36
CA LEU A 145 2.08 -9.98 -4.95
C LEU A 145 0.71 -9.37 -4.70
N THR A 146 0.68 -8.10 -4.27
CA THR A 146 -0.57 -7.31 -4.22
C THR A 146 -0.73 -6.43 -5.45
N VAL A 147 -1.95 -6.30 -5.97
CA VAL A 147 -2.33 -5.30 -6.99
C VAL A 147 -3.61 -4.62 -6.56
N LYS A 148 -3.64 -3.28 -6.52
CA LYS A 148 -4.78 -2.51 -6.01
C LYS A 148 -5.56 -1.82 -7.12
N ASP A 149 -6.88 -1.86 -7.03
CA ASP A 149 -7.82 -1.15 -7.92
C ASP A 149 -9.05 -0.69 -7.12
N GLY A 150 -9.11 0.61 -6.81
CA GLY A 150 -10.13 1.17 -5.92
C GLY A 150 -10.12 0.52 -4.53
N ASP A 151 -11.29 0.04 -4.11
CA ASP A 151 -11.56 -0.65 -2.84
C ASP A 151 -11.27 -2.15 -2.89
N ILE A 152 -10.66 -2.64 -3.98
CA ILE A 152 -10.27 -4.04 -4.13
C ILE A 152 -8.75 -4.16 -4.21
N LEU A 153 -8.22 -5.06 -3.40
CA LEU A 153 -6.84 -5.56 -3.52
C LEU A 153 -6.86 -7.00 -4.01
N TYR A 154 -6.13 -7.24 -5.09
CA TYR A 154 -5.87 -8.56 -5.61
C TYR A 154 -4.59 -9.07 -4.96
N LEU A 155 -4.63 -10.29 -4.43
CA LEU A 155 -3.46 -11.00 -3.91
C LEU A 155 -3.21 -12.20 -4.82
N LEU A 156 -2.05 -12.22 -5.47
CA LEU A 156 -1.54 -13.40 -6.16
C LEU A 156 -0.66 -14.16 -5.18
N ASP A 157 -1.03 -15.39 -4.84
CA ASP A 157 -0.27 -16.30 -3.97
C ASP A 157 0.20 -17.49 -4.79
N GLY A 158 1.44 -17.42 -5.27
CA GLY A 158 2.14 -18.54 -5.88
C GLY A 158 2.79 -19.38 -4.79
N ARG A 159 2.52 -20.68 -4.74
CA ARG A 159 2.98 -21.53 -3.65
C ARG A 159 3.30 -22.95 -4.10
N ALA A 160 4.26 -23.56 -3.41
CA ALA A 160 4.66 -24.95 -3.61
C ALA A 160 5.26 -25.50 -2.31
N PRO A 161 5.11 -26.81 -2.02
CA PRO A 161 5.99 -27.53 -1.12
C PRO A 161 7.46 -27.17 -1.30
N LEU A 162 8.16 -27.00 -0.18
CA LEU A 162 9.58 -26.73 -0.13
C LEU A 162 10.29 -27.89 0.58
N GLY A 163 10.80 -28.82 -0.21
CA GLY A 163 11.57 -29.97 0.23
C GLY A 163 13.08 -29.81 -0.02
N PRO A 164 13.90 -30.78 0.45
CA PRO A 164 15.35 -30.75 0.26
C PRO A 164 15.82 -30.69 -1.20
N ASP A 165 15.03 -31.27 -2.10
CA ASP A 165 15.33 -31.35 -3.54
C ASP A 165 14.57 -30.30 -4.37
N SER A 166 13.86 -29.38 -3.72
CA SER A 166 13.09 -28.33 -4.42
C SER A 166 14.02 -27.27 -5.00
N ASP A 167 13.85 -26.98 -6.30
CA ASP A 167 14.47 -25.82 -6.92
C ASP A 167 13.63 -24.56 -6.63
N ALA A 168 13.95 -23.88 -5.53
CA ALA A 168 13.25 -22.67 -5.11
C ALA A 168 13.34 -21.54 -6.14
N ALA A 169 14.43 -21.44 -6.93
CA ALA A 169 14.58 -20.41 -7.94
C ALA A 169 13.64 -20.68 -9.13
N ALA A 170 13.59 -21.92 -9.61
CA ALA A 170 12.64 -22.35 -10.65
C ALA A 170 11.19 -22.10 -10.23
N LEU A 171 10.82 -22.45 -8.99
CA LEU A 171 9.49 -22.18 -8.44
C LEU A 171 9.17 -20.68 -8.39
N GLN A 172 10.11 -19.87 -7.90
CA GLN A 172 9.94 -18.42 -7.83
C GLN A 172 9.77 -17.78 -9.22
N GLU A 173 10.42 -18.30 -10.27
CA GLU A 173 10.26 -17.77 -11.63
C GLU A 173 8.84 -17.98 -12.15
N ILE A 174 8.22 -19.14 -11.88
CA ILE A 174 6.81 -19.39 -12.24
C ILE A 174 5.92 -18.31 -11.62
N PHE A 175 6.11 -18.04 -10.33
CA PHE A 175 5.31 -17.07 -9.59
C PHE A 175 5.61 -15.63 -10.02
N LEU A 176 6.88 -15.32 -10.30
CA LEU A 176 7.31 -14.03 -10.84
C LEU A 176 6.67 -13.74 -12.19
N MET A 177 6.63 -14.71 -13.09
CA MET A 177 6.03 -14.53 -14.42
C MET A 177 4.53 -14.29 -14.33
N ALA A 178 3.83 -14.97 -13.42
CA ALA A 178 2.43 -14.69 -13.12
C ALA A 178 2.23 -13.26 -12.62
N ALA A 179 3.08 -12.82 -11.69
CA ALA A 179 3.09 -11.49 -11.10
C ALA A 179 3.36 -10.39 -12.14
N LEU A 180 4.46 -10.49 -12.90
CA LEU A 180 4.89 -9.49 -13.90
C LEU A 180 3.88 -9.27 -15.03
N ARG A 181 3.10 -10.31 -15.37
CA ARG A 181 2.11 -10.27 -16.45
C ARG A 181 0.67 -10.20 -15.96
N PHE A 182 0.48 -10.02 -14.65
CA PHE A 182 -0.85 -9.82 -14.09
C PHE A 182 -1.43 -8.48 -14.56
N ARG A 183 -2.65 -8.51 -15.08
CA ARG A 183 -3.40 -7.30 -15.44
C ARG A 183 -4.89 -7.51 -15.27
N LEU A 184 -5.59 -6.49 -14.79
CA LEU A 184 -7.04 -6.44 -14.80
C LEU A 184 -7.55 -6.23 -16.23
N LEU A 185 -8.60 -6.94 -16.62
CA LEU A 185 -9.22 -6.78 -17.93
C LEU A 185 -10.10 -5.52 -18.01
N ALA A 186 -10.62 -5.08 -16.87
CA ALA A 186 -11.50 -3.93 -16.73
C ALA A 186 -11.17 -3.18 -15.42
N PRO A 187 -10.02 -2.48 -15.34
CA PRO A 187 -9.66 -1.70 -14.16
C PRO A 187 -10.72 -0.62 -13.91
N SER A 188 -11.04 -0.38 -12.64
CA SER A 188 -12.10 0.55 -12.23
C SER A 188 -11.79 2.02 -12.57
N GLY A 189 -10.51 2.35 -12.69
CA GLY A 189 -10.02 3.73 -12.82
C GLY A 189 -10.14 4.55 -11.53
N ARG A 190 -10.55 3.92 -10.41
CA ARG A 190 -10.59 4.56 -9.09
C ARG A 190 -9.20 4.50 -8.45
N PRO A 191 -8.58 5.65 -8.15
CA PRO A 191 -7.23 5.68 -7.58
C PRO A 191 -7.18 5.24 -6.11
N PHE A 192 -8.30 5.34 -5.38
CA PHE A 192 -8.38 5.13 -3.93
C PHE A 192 -9.54 4.22 -3.55
N ALA A 193 -9.41 3.57 -2.39
CA ALA A 193 -10.41 2.70 -1.79
C ALA A 193 -11.62 3.47 -1.26
N GLU A 194 -11.38 4.63 -0.67
CA GLU A 194 -12.40 5.54 -0.14
C GLU A 194 -12.47 6.84 -0.96
N GLY A 195 -13.46 7.68 -0.67
CA GLY A 195 -13.59 9.00 -1.29
C GLY A 195 -12.50 9.96 -0.82
N PHE A 196 -11.99 10.78 -1.74
CA PHE A 196 -11.04 11.84 -1.44
C PHE A 196 -11.50 13.14 -2.09
N ASP A 197 -11.58 14.19 -1.27
CA ASP A 197 -12.03 15.50 -1.69
C ASP A 197 -10.91 16.54 -1.57
N TRP A 198 -10.98 17.56 -2.42
CA TRP A 198 -10.07 18.69 -2.36
C TRP A 198 -10.34 19.55 -1.13
N THR A 199 -9.42 19.48 -0.16
CA THR A 199 -9.37 20.39 0.97
C THR A 199 -8.63 21.66 0.58
N VAL A 200 -9.25 22.82 0.82
CA VAL A 200 -8.69 24.14 0.47
C VAL A 200 -8.26 24.87 1.73
N LEU A 201 -7.02 25.36 1.73
CA LEU A 201 -6.54 26.39 2.66
C LEU A 201 -6.59 27.74 1.95
N ALA A 202 -7.21 28.74 2.57
CA ALA A 202 -7.30 30.09 2.01
C ALA A 202 -6.76 31.16 2.97
N GLY A 203 -5.96 32.06 2.43
CA GLY A 203 -5.43 33.26 3.05
C GLY A 203 -5.29 34.36 2.01
N GLN A 204 -4.11 34.97 1.88
CA GLN A 204 -3.82 35.89 0.77
C GLN A 204 -3.71 35.18 -0.60
N GLY A 205 -3.48 33.87 -0.58
CA GLY A 205 -3.60 32.97 -1.73
C GLY A 205 -4.36 31.70 -1.34
N ARG A 206 -4.42 30.73 -2.25
CA ARG A 206 -5.14 29.48 -2.02
C ARG A 206 -4.29 28.30 -2.44
N VAL A 207 -4.23 27.30 -1.57
CA VAL A 207 -3.63 26.00 -1.86
C VAL A 207 -4.67 24.92 -1.57
N ARG A 208 -4.47 23.75 -2.17
CA ARG A 208 -5.33 22.60 -1.95
C ARG A 208 -4.54 21.31 -1.92
N PHE A 209 -5.11 20.32 -1.24
CA PHE A 209 -4.63 18.95 -1.19
C PHE A 209 -5.84 18.01 -1.11
N LEU A 210 -5.66 16.74 -1.46
CA LEU A 210 -6.67 15.70 -1.28
C LEU A 210 -6.64 15.21 0.15
N ALA A 211 -7.81 15.13 0.77
CA ALA A 211 -8.02 14.48 2.06
C ALA A 211 -9.16 13.47 1.94
N SER A 212 -9.09 12.40 2.73
CA SER A 212 -10.14 11.39 2.75
C SER A 212 -11.44 11.98 3.32
N GLU A 213 -12.56 11.65 2.68
CA GLU A 213 -13.91 12.04 3.13
C GLU A 213 -14.27 11.43 4.50
N LEU A 214 -13.54 10.40 4.94
CA LEU A 214 -13.74 9.77 6.24
C LEU A 214 -13.00 10.49 7.38
N TRP A 215 -12.17 11.49 7.07
CA TRP A 215 -11.49 12.30 8.08
C TRP A 215 -12.36 13.49 8.47
N ILE A 216 -12.56 13.67 9.77
CA ILE A 216 -13.50 14.66 10.32
C ILE A 216 -12.76 15.96 10.60
N ASP A 217 -13.25 17.08 10.04
CA ASP A 217 -12.71 18.41 10.35
C ASP A 217 -13.10 18.83 11.78
N ARG A 218 -12.09 19.02 12.65
CA ARG A 218 -12.25 19.41 14.06
C ARG A 218 -12.62 20.88 14.24
N THR A 219 -12.74 21.69 13.18
CA THR A 219 -13.21 23.09 13.31
C THR A 219 -14.73 23.17 13.23
N GLY A 220 -15.37 23.34 14.39
CA GLY A 220 -16.82 23.34 14.54
C GLY A 220 -17.57 24.22 13.54
N GLY A 221 -18.39 23.60 12.69
CA GLY A 221 -19.55 24.23 12.03
C GLY A 221 -19.32 25.48 11.17
N GLY A 222 -18.08 25.83 10.81
CA GLY A 222 -17.75 27.08 10.13
C GLY A 222 -17.51 26.91 8.63
N SER A 223 -18.53 27.24 7.84
CA SER A 223 -18.55 27.20 6.36
C SER A 223 -17.59 28.20 5.70
N GLY A 224 -16.30 27.86 5.55
CA GLY A 224 -15.40 28.60 4.66
C GLY A 224 -13.94 28.16 4.73
N PRO A 225 -13.15 28.33 3.65
CA PRO A 225 -11.73 28.00 3.65
C PRO A 225 -10.97 28.94 4.60
N GLY A 226 -10.33 28.36 5.63
CA GLY A 226 -9.47 29.07 6.57
C GLY A 226 -7.99 28.86 6.24
N THR A 227 -7.10 29.56 6.94
CA THR A 227 -5.64 29.35 6.80
C THR A 227 -5.15 28.07 7.47
N ALA A 228 -5.99 27.40 8.26
CA ALA A 228 -5.67 26.14 8.90
C ALA A 228 -6.84 25.16 8.88
N ARG A 229 -6.50 23.87 8.92
CA ARG A 229 -7.42 22.73 9.01
C ARG A 229 -6.84 21.69 9.96
N ILE A 230 -7.72 21.04 10.73
CA ILE A 230 -7.37 19.91 11.59
C ILE A 230 -8.34 18.81 11.23
N LEU A 231 -7.83 17.72 10.67
CA LEU A 231 -8.61 16.59 10.18
C LEU A 231 -8.28 15.38 11.04
N ASP A 232 -9.28 14.73 11.60
CA ASP A 232 -9.10 13.54 12.45
C ASP A 232 -9.57 12.27 11.76
N ASN A 233 -8.72 11.25 11.78
CA ASN A 233 -9.14 9.88 11.50
C ASN A 233 -9.69 9.27 12.79
N LEU A 234 -10.99 9.00 12.84
CA LEU A 234 -11.61 8.34 13.98
C LEU A 234 -11.69 6.82 13.80
N GLN A 235 -11.47 6.09 14.88
CA GLN A 235 -11.78 4.67 15.00
C GLN A 235 -12.77 4.49 16.15
N GLY A 236 -14.07 4.46 15.81
CA GLY A 236 -15.13 4.63 16.79
C GLY A 236 -15.12 6.05 17.35
N GLU A 237 -15.00 6.18 18.67
CA GLU A 237 -14.90 7.48 19.35
C GLU A 237 -13.45 7.95 19.58
N MET A 238 -12.46 7.09 19.29
CA MET A 238 -11.04 7.40 19.50
C MET A 238 -10.42 8.04 18.26
N VAL A 239 -9.52 9.01 18.48
CA VAL A 239 -8.72 9.63 17.43
C VAL A 239 -7.53 8.72 17.12
N ALA A 240 -7.57 8.06 15.98
CA ALA A 240 -6.50 7.18 15.50
C ALA A 240 -5.36 7.95 14.81
N GLY A 241 -5.64 9.17 14.34
CA GLY A 241 -4.64 10.08 13.78
C GLY A 241 -5.21 11.47 13.55
N THR A 242 -4.33 12.47 13.48
CA THR A 242 -4.69 13.88 13.25
C THR A 242 -3.75 14.49 12.21
N LEU A 243 -4.33 15.09 11.16
CA LEU A 243 -3.62 15.87 10.14
C LEU A 243 -3.91 17.35 10.35
N ILE A 244 -2.86 18.11 10.62
CA ILE A 244 -2.90 19.56 10.79
C ILE A 244 -2.31 20.19 9.54
N ALA A 245 -3.08 21.02 8.85
CA ALA A 245 -2.64 21.71 7.65
C ALA A 245 -2.70 23.22 7.89
N VAL A 246 -1.62 23.94 7.56
CA VAL A 246 -1.50 25.39 7.79
C VAL A 246 -0.90 26.07 6.56
N LEU A 247 -1.56 27.13 6.11
CA LEU A 247 -1.11 28.05 5.08
C LEU A 247 -0.58 29.32 5.73
N GLY A 248 0.67 29.68 5.42
CA GLY A 248 1.28 30.92 5.85
C GLY A 248 1.03 32.09 4.92
N GLN A 249 1.68 33.22 5.23
CA GLN A 249 1.63 34.42 4.40
C GLN A 249 2.68 34.34 3.28
N PRO A 250 2.43 34.99 2.12
CA PRO A 250 3.42 35.10 1.05
C PRO A 250 4.77 35.61 1.55
N GLY A 251 5.86 34.98 1.09
CA GLY A 251 7.23 35.31 1.52
C GLY A 251 7.60 34.82 2.92
N GLY A 252 6.70 34.12 3.61
CA GLY A 252 7.02 33.41 4.85
C GLY A 252 7.83 32.13 4.59
N ASP A 253 8.29 31.55 5.70
CA ASP A 253 9.06 30.31 5.69
C ASP A 253 8.19 29.12 6.13
N ALA A 254 8.13 28.07 5.31
CA ALA A 254 7.37 26.86 5.58
C ALA A 254 7.92 26.09 6.77
N GLU A 255 9.24 26.08 6.98
CA GLU A 255 9.86 25.42 8.13
C GLU A 255 9.50 26.11 9.43
N ALA A 256 9.51 27.45 9.46
CA ALA A 256 9.04 28.22 10.62
C ALA A 256 7.58 27.91 10.99
N ILE A 257 6.68 27.75 10.01
CA ILE A 257 5.27 27.38 10.26
C ILE A 257 5.16 25.97 10.85
N THR A 258 5.93 25.03 10.29
CA THR A 258 6.04 23.67 10.84
C THR A 258 6.54 23.71 12.28
N GLY A 259 7.59 24.47 12.57
CA GLY A 259 8.12 24.67 13.92
C GLY A 259 7.06 25.17 14.91
N ILE A 260 6.32 26.23 14.55
CA ILE A 260 5.20 26.76 15.37
C ILE A 260 4.13 25.69 15.62
N THR A 261 3.83 24.85 14.63
CA THR A 261 2.84 23.78 14.77
C THR A 261 3.33 22.70 15.74
N LEU A 262 4.60 22.32 15.65
CA LEU A 262 5.23 21.38 16.58
C LEU A 262 5.32 21.95 18.00
N ASP A 263 5.67 23.23 18.15
CA ASP A 263 5.68 23.91 19.46
C ASP A 263 4.29 23.90 20.11
N ARG A 264 3.22 24.12 19.32
CA ARG A 264 1.85 24.01 19.83
C ARG A 264 1.51 22.61 20.29
N LEU A 265 1.92 21.58 19.56
CA LEU A 265 1.79 20.20 20.03
C LEU A 265 2.55 20.01 21.36
N ALA A 266 3.77 20.54 21.48
CA ALA A 266 4.50 20.47 22.74
C ALA A 266 3.75 21.14 23.91
N THR A 267 3.09 22.28 23.68
CA THR A 267 2.24 22.93 24.71
C THR A 267 0.99 22.12 25.09
N LEU A 268 0.55 21.20 24.24
CA LEU A 268 -0.56 20.28 24.51
C LEU A 268 -0.10 18.99 25.22
N GLY A 269 1.17 18.90 25.62
CA GLY A 269 1.73 17.79 26.38
C GLY A 269 2.41 16.71 25.53
N PHE A 270 2.67 16.97 24.25
CA PHE A 270 3.46 16.06 23.42
C PHE A 270 4.96 16.28 23.63
N GLU A 271 5.69 15.22 23.95
CA GLU A 271 7.15 15.24 24.02
C GLU A 271 7.72 14.89 22.64
N ILE A 272 8.20 15.89 21.90
CA ILE A 272 8.68 15.74 20.52
C ILE A 272 10.21 15.62 20.52
N SER A 273 10.73 14.57 19.88
CA SER A 273 12.17 14.41 19.71
C SER A 273 12.77 15.57 18.90
N PRO A 274 13.92 16.13 19.32
CA PRO A 274 14.64 17.12 18.52
C PRO A 274 15.26 16.49 17.25
N GLU A 275 15.45 15.17 17.24
CA GLU A 275 16.00 14.45 16.09
C GLU A 275 14.94 14.33 15.00
N ALA A 276 15.24 14.91 13.84
CA ALA A 276 14.38 14.90 12.66
C ALA A 276 15.07 14.12 11.54
N GLU A 277 14.42 13.06 11.09
CA GLU A 277 14.88 12.28 9.94
C GLU A 277 14.23 12.83 8.66
N LEU A 278 15.05 13.18 7.66
CA LEU A 278 14.54 13.54 6.34
C LEU A 278 14.05 12.27 5.62
N VAL A 279 12.76 12.20 5.32
CA VAL A 279 12.12 11.04 4.68
C VAL A 279 11.99 11.24 3.17
N ALA A 280 11.71 12.47 2.73
CA ALA A 280 11.57 12.79 1.31
C ALA A 280 11.86 14.27 1.07
N GLU A 281 12.38 14.58 -0.12
CA GLU A 281 12.62 15.94 -0.58
C GLU A 281 12.26 16.03 -2.07
N ASP A 282 11.63 17.13 -2.46
CA ASP A 282 11.31 17.44 -3.86
C ASP A 282 11.55 18.95 -4.12
N PRO A 283 12.75 19.31 -4.62
CA PRO A 283 13.11 20.68 -4.93
C PRO A 283 12.94 20.96 -6.43
N THR A 284 11.70 21.23 -6.86
CA THR A 284 11.42 21.74 -8.21
C THR A 284 11.28 23.26 -8.22
N PRO A 285 11.48 23.93 -9.39
CA PRO A 285 11.20 25.36 -9.51
C PRO A 285 9.77 25.76 -9.14
N GLU A 286 8.81 24.86 -9.37
CA GLU A 286 7.38 25.10 -9.12
C GLU A 286 6.96 24.80 -7.66
N ARG A 287 7.74 23.97 -6.97
CA ARG A 287 7.47 23.46 -5.63
C ARG A 287 8.75 23.07 -4.92
N THR A 288 8.96 23.59 -3.72
CA THR A 288 9.88 23.00 -2.75
C THR A 288 9.09 22.19 -1.72
N LEU A 289 9.60 21.03 -1.35
CA LEU A 289 9.00 20.14 -0.35
C LEU A 289 10.12 19.43 0.43
N ALA A 290 10.01 19.42 1.75
CA ALA A 290 10.78 18.53 2.62
C ALA A 290 9.84 17.84 3.62
N VAL A 291 9.94 16.51 3.75
CA VAL A 291 9.17 15.70 4.68
C VAL A 291 10.10 15.13 5.73
N HIS A 292 9.78 15.37 7.00
CA HIS A 292 10.56 14.90 8.13
C HIS A 292 9.74 13.99 9.04
N ARG A 293 10.40 13.01 9.65
CA ARG A 293 9.88 12.10 10.66
C ARG A 293 10.50 12.40 12.03
N ARG A 294 9.68 12.38 13.08
CA ARG A 294 10.10 12.52 14.48
C ARG A 294 9.38 11.51 15.36
N ALA A 295 10.10 10.94 16.32
CA ALA A 295 9.50 10.24 17.44
C ALA A 295 8.79 11.25 18.36
N VAL A 296 7.62 10.89 18.85
CA VAL A 296 6.83 11.70 19.80
C VAL A 296 6.33 10.78 20.90
N SER A 297 6.12 11.31 22.10
CA SER A 297 5.34 10.61 23.12
C SER A 297 4.29 11.52 23.76
N GLN A 298 3.21 10.92 24.26
CA GLN A 298 2.21 11.62 25.06
C GLN A 298 1.79 10.70 26.20
N ASP A 299 1.91 11.18 27.44
CA ASP A 299 1.61 10.38 28.64
C ASP A 299 2.30 9.00 28.65
N GLY A 300 3.52 8.93 28.09
CA GLY A 300 4.32 7.70 27.95
C GLY A 300 3.93 6.79 26.78
N ALA A 301 2.86 7.10 26.03
CA ALA A 301 2.50 6.35 24.82
C ALA A 301 3.37 6.79 23.62
N PRO A 302 4.01 5.85 22.89
CA PRO A 302 4.83 6.18 21.73
C PRO A 302 3.94 6.56 20.54
N LEU A 303 4.30 7.66 19.87
CA LEU A 303 3.65 8.24 18.71
C LEU A 303 4.69 8.61 17.65
N LEU A 304 4.20 8.95 16.47
CA LEU A 304 4.97 9.42 15.33
C LEU A 304 4.41 10.78 14.90
N VAL A 305 5.32 11.68 14.54
CA VAL A 305 4.98 12.86 13.74
C VAL A 305 5.69 12.83 12.39
N LEU A 306 4.91 13.04 11.33
CA LEU A 306 5.43 13.45 10.03
C LEU A 306 5.11 14.91 9.78
N SER A 307 6.07 15.66 9.26
CA SER A 307 5.89 17.06 8.92
C SER A 307 6.40 17.33 7.51
N ALA A 308 5.53 17.82 6.63
CA ALA A 308 5.88 18.32 5.32
C ALA A 308 5.89 19.86 5.35
N SER A 309 7.04 20.44 5.01
CA SER A 309 7.21 21.88 4.77
C SER A 309 7.30 22.10 3.26
N ALA A 310 6.44 22.94 2.69
CA ALA A 310 6.41 23.17 1.25
C ALA A 310 6.21 24.65 0.87
N SER A 311 6.73 25.06 -0.29
CA SER A 311 6.40 26.34 -0.92
C SER A 311 5.69 26.09 -2.25
N ILE A 312 4.47 26.59 -2.39
CA ILE A 312 3.63 26.41 -3.57
C ILE A 312 3.33 27.77 -4.19
N GLY A 313 3.96 28.10 -5.32
CA GLY A 313 3.82 29.42 -5.95
C GLY A 313 4.20 30.57 -5.00
N GLY A 314 5.19 30.36 -4.12
CA GLY A 314 5.62 31.35 -3.12
C GLY A 314 4.76 31.40 -1.85
N LEU A 315 3.76 30.54 -1.72
CA LEU A 315 2.97 30.37 -0.51
C LEU A 315 3.55 29.25 0.36
N PRO A 316 3.99 29.53 1.60
CA PRO A 316 4.49 28.51 2.51
C PRO A 316 3.33 27.71 3.12
N VAL A 317 3.45 26.38 3.12
CA VAL A 317 2.46 25.43 3.61
C VAL A 317 3.14 24.42 4.54
N SER A 318 2.48 24.10 5.64
CA SER A 318 2.87 23.03 6.55
C SER A 318 1.75 21.99 6.63
N LEU A 319 2.09 20.71 6.46
CA LEU A 319 1.22 19.58 6.77
C LEU A 319 1.89 18.75 7.87
N VAL A 320 1.21 18.52 8.99
CA VAL A 320 1.72 17.74 10.13
C VAL A 320 0.74 16.61 10.42
N LEU A 321 1.19 15.36 10.27
CA LEU A 321 0.46 14.18 10.73
C LEU A 321 0.97 13.78 12.11
N LEU A 322 0.05 13.61 13.06
CA LEU A 322 0.25 12.91 14.31
C LEU A 322 -0.46 11.54 14.23
N SER A 323 0.27 10.46 14.49
CA SER A 323 -0.25 9.09 14.40
C SER A 323 0.37 8.19 15.47
N ALA A 324 -0.28 7.06 15.77
CA ALA A 324 0.38 5.94 16.44
C ALA A 324 1.59 5.45 15.62
N THR A 325 2.57 4.85 16.30
CA THR A 325 3.67 4.15 15.62
C THR A 325 3.21 2.84 14.98
N GLU A 326 4.04 2.27 14.12
CA GLU A 326 3.77 0.99 13.47
C GLU A 326 3.54 -0.12 14.51
N GLU A 327 4.35 -0.15 15.57
CA GLU A 327 4.31 -1.17 16.63
C GLU A 327 3.10 -1.01 17.55
N ALA A 328 2.68 0.23 17.81
CA ALA A 328 1.57 0.51 18.72
C ALA A 328 0.21 0.20 18.07
N ALA A 329 0.02 0.57 16.81
CA ALA A 329 -1.23 0.33 16.09
C ALA A 329 -1.00 0.31 14.56
N PHE A 330 -0.48 -0.82 14.05
CA PHE A 330 -0.12 -1.02 12.64
C PHE A 330 -1.18 -0.55 11.64
N GLU A 331 -2.45 -0.91 11.84
CA GLU A 331 -3.52 -0.57 10.90
C GLU A 331 -3.80 0.94 10.85
N ALA A 332 -3.87 1.59 12.02
CA ALA A 332 -4.04 3.04 12.12
C ALA A 332 -2.84 3.77 11.49
N TRP A 333 -1.63 3.31 11.79
CA TRP A 333 -0.40 3.81 11.19
C TRP A 333 -0.45 3.71 9.66
N ALA A 334 -0.71 2.54 9.08
CA ALA A 334 -0.70 2.33 7.63
C ALA A 334 -1.73 3.22 6.89
N ILE A 335 -2.93 3.37 7.45
CA ILE A 335 -3.98 4.25 6.91
C ILE A 335 -3.56 5.73 6.98
N ASN A 336 -3.05 6.16 8.14
CA ASN A 336 -2.65 7.55 8.36
C ASN A 336 -1.45 7.94 7.49
N MET A 337 -0.46 7.06 7.37
CA MET A 337 0.69 7.24 6.48
C MET A 337 0.23 7.46 5.04
N ARG A 338 -0.65 6.58 4.55
CA ARG A 338 -1.16 6.68 3.17
C ARG A 338 -1.95 7.97 2.95
N ALA A 339 -2.81 8.36 3.88
CA ALA A 339 -3.56 9.60 3.80
C ALA A 339 -2.64 10.83 3.74
N PHE A 340 -1.58 10.85 4.56
CA PHE A 340 -0.60 11.94 4.57
C PHE A 340 0.20 12.01 3.26
N GLU A 341 0.66 10.88 2.73
CA GLU A 341 1.32 10.85 1.43
C GLU A 341 0.42 11.39 0.30
N ILE A 342 -0.86 10.99 0.27
CA ILE A 342 -1.82 11.49 -0.71
C ILE A 342 -1.98 13.02 -0.57
N ALA A 343 -2.12 13.53 0.65
CA ALA A 343 -2.21 14.96 0.92
C ALA A 343 -0.95 15.70 0.45
N VAL A 344 0.24 15.17 0.75
CA VAL A 344 1.52 15.75 0.32
C VAL A 344 1.66 15.72 -1.21
N HIS A 345 1.44 14.58 -1.86
CA HIS A 345 1.63 14.47 -3.31
C HIS A 345 0.62 15.28 -4.12
N SER A 346 -0.60 15.43 -3.63
CA SER A 346 -1.64 16.24 -4.28
C SER A 346 -1.57 17.73 -3.96
N LEU A 347 -0.70 18.14 -3.03
CA LEU A 347 -0.55 19.54 -2.64
C LEU A 347 -0.18 20.43 -3.84
N GLY A 348 -1.00 21.44 -4.09
CA GLY A 348 -0.77 22.39 -5.19
C GLY A 348 -1.61 23.67 -5.07
N ALA A 349 -1.41 24.58 -6.01
CA ALA A 349 -2.20 25.81 -6.07
C ALA A 349 -3.68 25.48 -6.30
N ALA A 350 -4.57 26.21 -5.63
CA ALA A 350 -6.00 26.11 -5.88
C ALA A 350 -6.42 27.16 -6.92
N PRO A 351 -7.26 26.80 -7.90
CA PRO A 351 -7.75 27.72 -8.92
C PRO A 351 -8.68 28.81 -8.35
#